data_AF-A0A832ZVI3-F1
#
_entry.id   AF-A0A832ZVI3-F1
#
_cell.length_a   1.000
_cell.length_b   1.000
_cell.length_c   1.000
_cell.angle_alpha   90.00
_cell.angle_beta   90.00
_cell.angle_gamma   90.00
#
_symmetry.space_group_name_H-M   'P 1'
#
loop_
_entity.id
_entity.type
_entity.pdbx_description
1 polymer ?
#
loop_
_entity_poly.entity_id
_entity_poly.type
_entity_poly.pdbx_seq_one_letter_code
_entity_poly.pdbx_strand_id
1 'polypeptide(L)'
;MSSFSVDESIVLEALSSPQRLKMLRILATQPAGYTDLMRMLGMTKQRDAGKFSYHLKKLLSAGLVQVNEKTRLYELSRKGEAVLQVLADLRKALSSPSMMIVRRSNHAVEPFDRNKIVDVLIREANIPSRLADKVAMLAEEKLRDLNIEYLTAPLIRELVNTILIDLQLEKYRHKLTRVGLPLYDLKQLITQASRSNTPHSILFKASESAVTEYTILESLPREVSD
;
A
#
# COMPACT_ATOMS: atom_id res chain seq x y z
N MET A 1 -8.28 21.16 30.05
CA MET A 1 -9.21 20.94 28.93
C MET A 1 -9.14 22.17 28.05
N SER A 2 -8.50 22.11 26.89
CA SER A 2 -8.42 23.26 25.98
C SER A 2 -9.83 23.54 25.45
N SER A 3 -10.36 24.73 25.69
CA SER A 3 -11.61 25.17 25.09
C SER A 3 -11.43 25.24 23.57
N PHE A 4 -12.27 24.54 22.82
CA PHE A 4 -12.30 24.66 21.35
C PHE A 4 -12.51 26.12 20.96
N SER A 5 -11.66 26.64 20.07
CA SER A 5 -11.83 28.00 19.57
C SER A 5 -13.05 28.09 18.64
N VAL A 6 -13.68 29.27 18.53
CA VAL A 6 -14.82 29.48 17.62
C VAL A 6 -14.45 29.14 16.17
N ASP A 7 -13.19 29.35 15.77
CA ASP A 7 -12.68 28.99 14.44
C ASP A 7 -12.65 27.45 14.22
N GLU A 8 -12.27 26.68 15.24
CA GLU A 8 -12.32 25.21 15.18
C GLU A 8 -13.76 24.70 14.99
N SER A 9 -14.73 25.29 15.69
CA SER A 9 -16.15 24.92 15.54
C SER A 9 -16.65 25.16 14.12
N ILE A 10 -16.25 26.27 13.48
CA ILE A 10 -16.64 26.59 12.10
C ILE A 10 -16.07 25.57 11.13
N VAL A 11 -14.80 25.18 11.32
CA VAL A 11 -14.16 24.14 10.50
C VAL A 11 -14.87 22.80 10.70
N LEU A 12 -15.11 22.38 11.94
CA LEU A 12 -15.81 21.12 12.22
C LEU A 12 -17.25 21.11 11.65
N GLU A 13 -17.97 22.22 11.77
CA GLU A 13 -19.29 22.39 11.14
C GLU A 13 -19.18 22.33 9.61
N ALA A 14 -18.10 22.83 9.00
CA ALA A 14 -17.84 22.71 7.56
C ALA A 14 -17.61 21.26 7.12
N LEU A 15 -16.94 20.47 7.95
CA LEU A 15 -16.56 19.09 7.66
C LEU A 15 -17.66 18.06 7.93
N SER A 16 -18.65 18.38 8.75
CA SER A 16 -19.72 17.44 9.17
C SER A 16 -20.63 16.92 8.04
N SER A 17 -20.49 17.44 6.80
CA SER A 17 -21.28 17.00 5.65
C SER A 17 -20.46 16.11 4.71
N PRO A 18 -21.00 14.94 4.31
CA PRO A 18 -20.36 14.06 3.34
C PRO A 18 -20.09 14.73 1.98
N GLN A 19 -20.98 15.63 1.52
CA GLN A 19 -20.83 16.34 0.26
C GLN A 19 -19.64 17.30 0.29
N ARG A 20 -19.50 18.07 1.39
CA ARG A 20 -18.38 19.00 1.57
C ARG A 20 -17.05 18.26 1.66
N LEU A 21 -17.00 17.11 2.34
CA LEU A 21 -15.81 16.25 2.36
C LEU A 21 -15.44 15.72 0.97
N LYS A 22 -16.42 15.29 0.17
CA LYS A 22 -16.18 14.88 -1.23
C LYS A 22 -15.64 16.04 -2.07
N MET A 23 -16.18 17.24 -1.90
CA MET A 23 -15.70 18.44 -2.60
C MET A 23 -14.23 18.73 -2.29
N LEU A 24 -13.84 18.72 -1.01
CA LEU A 24 -12.45 18.92 -0.61
C LEU A 24 -11.52 17.88 -1.24
N ARG A 25 -11.92 16.61 -1.27
CA ARG A 25 -11.13 15.53 -1.88
C ARG A 25 -10.99 15.67 -3.39
N ILE A 26 -12.04 16.12 -4.09
CA ILE A 26 -11.96 16.42 -5.52
C ILE A 26 -10.98 17.56 -5.76
N LEU A 27 -11.12 18.66 -5.00
CA LEU A 27 -10.24 19.83 -5.14
C LEU A 27 -8.77 19.55 -4.74
N ALA A 28 -8.52 18.53 -3.92
CA ALA A 28 -7.18 18.03 -3.62
C ALA A 28 -6.49 17.42 -4.84
N THR A 29 -7.26 16.85 -5.78
CA THR A 29 -6.71 16.24 -6.99
C THR A 29 -6.46 17.26 -8.08
N GLN A 30 -7.37 18.23 -8.25
CA GLN A 30 -7.24 19.29 -9.24
C GLN A 30 -8.18 20.47 -8.92
N PRO A 31 -7.78 21.72 -9.25
CA PRO A 31 -8.70 22.85 -9.25
C PRO A 31 -9.87 22.63 -10.22
N ALA A 32 -11.05 23.15 -9.91
CA ALA A 32 -12.25 22.93 -10.72
C ALA A 32 -13.17 24.15 -10.77
N GLY A 33 -13.84 24.33 -11.91
CA GLY A 33 -14.91 25.31 -12.06
C GLY A 33 -16.21 24.85 -11.38
N TYR A 34 -17.16 25.77 -11.19
CA TYR A 34 -18.45 25.49 -10.52
C TYR A 34 -19.20 24.30 -11.14
N THR A 35 -19.34 24.31 -12.48
CA THR A 35 -20.08 23.26 -13.21
C THR A 35 -19.37 21.92 -13.18
N ASP A 36 -18.04 21.94 -13.26
CA ASP A 36 -17.23 20.72 -13.30
C ASP A 36 -17.21 20.04 -11.93
N LEU A 37 -17.00 20.82 -10.87
CA LEU A 37 -17.04 20.33 -9.50
C LEU A 37 -18.42 19.74 -9.15
N MET A 38 -19.50 20.39 -9.58
CA MET A 38 -20.86 19.87 -9.43
C MET A 38 -21.04 18.52 -10.14
N ARG A 39 -20.59 18.42 -11.39
CA ARG A 39 -20.66 17.19 -12.18
C ARG A 39 -19.83 16.06 -11.56
N MET A 40 -18.63 16.35 -11.05
CA MET A 40 -17.77 15.36 -10.37
C MET A 40 -18.38 14.83 -9.07
N LEU A 41 -19.28 15.59 -8.43
CA LEU A 41 -20.07 15.11 -7.29
C LEU A 41 -21.29 14.26 -7.69
N GLY A 42 -21.55 14.10 -8.99
CA GLY A 42 -22.76 13.43 -9.50
C GLY A 42 -24.02 14.28 -9.35
N MET A 43 -23.89 15.61 -9.24
CA MET A 43 -25.00 16.55 -9.11
C MET A 43 -25.34 17.19 -10.47
N THR A 44 -26.59 17.63 -10.63
CA THR A 44 -27.06 18.31 -11.85
C THR A 44 -27.52 19.73 -11.58
N LYS A 45 -27.36 20.64 -12.55
CA LYS A 45 -27.75 22.06 -12.38
C LYS A 45 -29.24 22.24 -12.11
N GLN A 46 -30.09 21.47 -12.80
CA GLN A 46 -31.54 21.58 -12.70
C GLN A 46 -32.07 21.19 -11.32
N ARG A 47 -31.44 20.21 -10.67
CA ARG A 47 -31.91 19.65 -9.39
C ARG A 47 -31.15 20.20 -8.19
N ASP A 48 -29.84 20.36 -8.31
CA ASP A 48 -28.94 20.43 -7.16
C ASP A 48 -28.22 21.77 -7.02
N ALA A 49 -28.42 22.74 -7.92
CA ALA A 49 -27.65 23.99 -7.94
C ALA A 49 -27.68 24.76 -6.61
N GLY A 50 -28.87 24.94 -6.01
CA GLY A 50 -29.00 25.63 -4.73
C GLY A 50 -28.25 24.91 -3.59
N LYS A 51 -28.40 23.58 -3.53
CA LYS A 51 -27.74 22.72 -2.52
C LYS A 51 -26.22 22.71 -2.68
N PHE A 52 -25.74 22.60 -3.91
CA PHE A 52 -24.32 22.68 -4.23
C PHE A 52 -23.74 24.04 -3.81
N SER A 53 -24.39 25.14 -4.20
CA SER A 53 -23.97 26.50 -3.83
C SER A 53 -23.90 26.68 -2.31
N TYR A 54 -24.86 26.12 -1.58
CA TYR A 54 -24.85 26.13 -0.12
C TYR A 54 -23.61 25.45 0.46
N HIS A 55 -23.29 24.23 -0.01
CA HIS A 55 -22.12 23.49 0.46
C HIS A 55 -20.80 24.20 0.11
N LEU A 56 -20.67 24.69 -1.13
CA LEU A 56 -19.49 25.43 -1.57
C LEU A 56 -19.28 26.70 -0.75
N LYS A 57 -20.35 27.47 -0.51
CA LYS A 57 -20.29 28.69 0.29
C LYS A 57 -19.82 28.42 1.72
N LYS A 58 -20.31 27.34 2.35
CA LYS A 58 -19.85 26.94 3.69
C LYS A 58 -18.36 26.61 3.73
N LEU A 59 -17.82 25.97 2.69
CA LEU A 59 -16.37 25.67 2.59
C LEU A 59 -15.53 26.93 2.37
N LEU A 60 -16.00 27.85 1.52
CA LEU A 60 -15.37 29.16 1.29
C LEU A 60 -15.36 30.00 2.58
N SER A 61 -16.50 30.08 3.29
CA SER A 61 -16.62 30.83 4.54
C SER A 61 -15.77 30.25 5.68
N ALA A 62 -15.55 28.94 5.70
CA ALA A 62 -14.62 28.30 6.64
C ALA A 62 -13.14 28.43 6.23
N GLY A 63 -12.87 29.05 5.07
CA GLY A 63 -11.52 29.23 4.55
C GLY A 63 -10.84 27.93 4.13
N LEU A 64 -11.59 26.85 3.87
CA LEU A 64 -11.04 25.55 3.44
C LEU A 64 -10.88 25.46 1.92
N VAL A 65 -11.66 26.24 1.18
CA VAL A 65 -11.62 26.39 -0.28
C VAL A 65 -11.40 27.86 -0.58
N GLN A 66 -10.69 28.16 -1.67
CA GLN A 66 -10.50 29.50 -2.19
C GLN A 66 -10.76 29.53 -3.70
N VAL A 67 -10.92 30.73 -4.26
CA VAL A 67 -10.98 30.94 -5.71
C VAL A 67 -9.64 31.51 -6.14
N ASN A 68 -8.98 30.83 -7.07
CA ASN A 68 -7.74 31.30 -7.65
C ASN A 68 -8.01 32.59 -8.47
N GLU A 69 -7.30 33.66 -8.18
CA GLU A 69 -7.55 34.96 -8.81
C GLU A 69 -7.29 34.95 -10.33
N LYS A 70 -6.32 34.14 -10.78
CA LYS A 70 -5.91 34.07 -12.19
C LYS A 70 -6.81 33.13 -13.00
N THR A 71 -7.03 31.92 -12.49
CA THR A 71 -7.78 30.88 -13.23
C THR A 71 -9.28 30.94 -12.99
N ARG A 72 -9.73 31.65 -11.94
CA ARG A 72 -11.12 31.67 -11.45
C ARG A 72 -11.67 30.29 -11.06
N LEU A 73 -10.78 29.30 -10.90
CA LEU A 73 -11.14 27.96 -10.45
C LEU A 73 -11.16 27.91 -8.92
N TYR A 74 -11.98 27.02 -8.38
CA TYR A 74 -11.93 26.67 -6.97
C TYR A 74 -10.76 25.73 -6.72
N GLU A 75 -10.03 25.95 -5.63
CA GLU A 75 -8.91 25.12 -5.18
C GLU A 75 -8.92 25.04 -3.64
N LEU A 76 -8.18 24.08 -3.08
CA LEU A 76 -7.98 24.07 -1.63
C LEU A 76 -7.14 25.27 -1.20
N SER A 77 -7.46 25.82 -0.03
CA SER A 77 -6.53 26.72 0.65
C SER A 77 -5.47 25.91 1.40
N ARG A 78 -4.40 26.57 1.87
CA ARG A 78 -3.42 25.96 2.78
C ARG A 78 -4.07 25.36 4.05
N LYS A 79 -5.12 26.01 4.57
CA LYS A 79 -5.92 25.51 5.71
C LYS A 79 -6.70 24.26 5.32
N GLY A 80 -7.29 24.24 4.12
CA GLY A 80 -7.99 23.08 3.56
C GLY A 80 -7.08 21.87 3.38
N GLU A 81 -5.87 22.06 2.86
CA GLU A 81 -4.85 21.01 2.73
C GLU A 81 -4.47 20.41 4.08
N ALA A 82 -4.13 21.26 5.07
CA ALA A 82 -3.77 20.81 6.40
C ALA A 82 -4.92 20.01 7.07
N VAL A 83 -6.16 20.48 6.92
CA VAL A 83 -7.34 19.78 7.44
C VAL A 83 -7.55 18.42 6.76
N LEU A 84 -7.36 18.32 5.45
CA LEU A 84 -7.46 17.03 4.76
C LEU A 84 -6.41 16.03 5.22
N GLN A 85 -5.19 16.49 5.53
CA GLN A 85 -4.15 15.64 6.08
C GLN A 85 -4.58 15.06 7.44
N VAL A 86 -5.08 15.91 8.34
CA VAL A 86 -5.61 15.47 9.65
C VAL A 86 -6.77 14.48 9.48
N LEU A 87 -7.66 14.69 8.50
CA LEU A 87 -8.76 13.77 8.21
C LEU A 87 -8.28 12.43 7.65
N ALA A 88 -7.17 12.40 6.90
CA ALA A 88 -6.56 11.17 6.43
C ALA A 88 -6.01 10.36 7.60
N ASP A 89 -5.32 11.02 8.54
CA ASP A 89 -4.77 10.39 9.74
C ASP A 89 -5.88 9.91 10.67
N LEU A 90 -6.94 10.71 10.86
CA LEU A 90 -8.14 10.30 11.59
C LEU A 90 -8.81 9.08 10.94
N ARG A 91 -8.90 9.04 9.61
CA ARG A 91 -9.43 7.87 8.89
C ARG A 91 -8.57 6.64 9.16
N LYS A 92 -7.24 6.76 9.12
CA LYS A 92 -6.33 5.65 9.47
C LYS A 92 -6.55 5.17 10.91
N ALA A 93 -6.78 6.09 11.86
CA ALA A 93 -7.02 5.76 13.26
C ALA A 93 -8.43 5.15 13.53
N LEU A 94 -9.44 5.59 12.78
CA LEU A 94 -10.83 5.12 12.90
C LEU A 94 -11.10 3.85 12.09
N SER A 95 -10.33 3.61 11.03
CA SER A 95 -10.26 2.30 10.40
C SER A 95 -9.76 1.33 11.46
N SER A 96 -10.66 0.49 11.98
CA SER A 96 -10.25 -0.70 12.74
C SER A 96 -9.10 -1.36 11.99
N PRO A 97 -8.01 -1.81 12.64
CA PRO A 97 -7.00 -2.59 11.94
C PRO A 97 -7.75 -3.74 11.29
N SER A 98 -7.94 -3.69 9.97
CA SER A 98 -8.34 -4.86 9.23
C SER A 98 -7.26 -5.86 9.58
N MET A 99 -7.64 -6.95 10.25
CA MET A 99 -6.68 -8.02 10.51
C MET A 99 -6.27 -8.53 9.14
N MET A 100 -5.16 -8.00 8.62
CA MET A 100 -4.69 -8.32 7.28
C MET A 100 -4.65 -9.84 7.19
N ILE A 101 -5.34 -10.39 6.21
CA ILE A 101 -5.41 -11.83 6.05
C ILE A 101 -4.24 -12.28 5.19
N VAL A 102 -3.54 -13.30 5.64
CA VAL A 102 -2.39 -13.86 4.95
C VAL A 102 -2.72 -15.27 4.47
N ARG A 103 -2.55 -15.50 3.17
CA ARG A 103 -2.49 -16.86 2.63
C ARG A 103 -1.07 -17.38 2.68
N ARG A 104 -0.86 -18.40 3.50
CA ARG A 104 0.38 -19.14 3.66
C ARG A 104 0.73 -19.94 2.40
N SER A 105 2.00 -20.34 2.28
CA SER A 105 2.48 -21.18 1.18
C SER A 105 1.81 -22.57 1.16
N ASN A 106 1.34 -23.05 2.31
CA ASN A 106 0.55 -24.29 2.42
C ASN A 106 -0.97 -24.06 2.19
N HIS A 107 -1.34 -22.93 1.59
CA HIS A 107 -2.71 -22.52 1.29
C HIS A 107 -3.63 -22.22 2.50
N ALA A 108 -3.13 -22.33 3.73
CA ALA A 108 -3.88 -21.88 4.90
C ALA A 108 -4.08 -20.35 4.89
N VAL A 109 -5.22 -19.91 5.40
CA VAL A 109 -5.59 -18.49 5.49
C VAL A 109 -5.67 -18.13 6.97
N GLU A 110 -4.88 -17.14 7.39
CA GLU A 110 -4.76 -16.76 8.80
C GLU A 110 -4.58 -15.24 8.96
N PRO A 111 -4.86 -14.68 10.14
CA PRO A 111 -4.50 -13.30 10.43
C PRO A 111 -2.99 -13.08 10.34
N PHE A 112 -2.61 -11.88 9.93
CA PHE A 112 -1.21 -11.45 9.97
C PHE A 112 -0.68 -11.48 11.39
N ASP A 113 0.53 -11.99 11.53
CA ASP A 113 1.27 -12.05 12.77
C ASP A 113 2.74 -11.74 12.49
N ARG A 114 3.23 -10.58 12.97
CA ARG A 114 4.61 -10.16 12.74
C ARG A 114 5.62 -11.12 13.38
N ASN A 115 5.25 -11.84 14.43
CA ASN A 115 6.16 -12.77 15.10
C ASN A 115 6.56 -13.91 14.14
N LYS A 116 5.69 -14.30 13.21
CA LYS A 116 6.04 -15.27 12.17
C LYS A 116 7.11 -14.76 11.21
N ILE A 117 7.19 -13.45 10.97
CA ILE A 117 8.31 -12.86 10.22
C ILE A 117 9.59 -12.97 11.04
N VAL A 118 9.54 -12.60 12.32
CA VAL A 118 10.69 -12.71 13.24
C VAL A 118 11.22 -14.14 13.28
N ASP A 119 10.35 -15.13 13.45
CA ASP A 119 10.69 -16.54 13.49
C ASP A 119 11.38 -17.00 12.21
N VAL A 120 10.85 -16.61 11.04
CA VAL A 120 11.45 -16.92 9.73
C VAL A 120 12.82 -16.28 9.59
N LEU A 121 12.99 -15.02 9.99
CA LEU A 121 14.27 -14.30 9.90
C LEU A 121 15.35 -14.93 10.78
N ILE A 122 14.98 -15.34 12.01
CA ILE A 122 15.90 -16.02 12.92
C ILE A 122 16.23 -17.42 12.38
N ARG A 123 15.21 -18.20 12.01
CA ARG A 123 15.38 -19.61 11.63
C ARG A 123 16.08 -19.80 10.29
N GLU A 124 15.68 -19.04 9.26
CA GLU A 124 16.15 -19.25 7.89
C GLU A 124 17.40 -18.42 7.58
N ALA A 125 17.50 -17.20 8.13
CA ALA A 125 18.62 -16.30 7.84
C ALA A 125 19.62 -16.13 9.00
N ASN A 126 19.35 -16.70 10.18
CA ASN A 126 20.17 -16.53 11.39
C ASN A 126 20.38 -15.05 11.75
N ILE A 127 19.33 -14.23 11.59
CA ILE A 127 19.34 -12.83 11.99
C ILE A 127 19.24 -12.76 13.52
N PRO A 128 20.06 -11.93 14.21
CA PRO A 128 19.92 -11.70 15.64
C PRO A 128 18.51 -11.23 16.01
N SER A 129 17.92 -11.78 17.08
CA SER A 129 16.53 -11.54 17.49
C SER A 129 16.13 -10.06 17.49
N ARG A 130 16.97 -9.18 18.09
CA ARG A 130 16.70 -7.73 18.13
C ARG A 130 16.62 -7.09 16.74
N LEU A 131 17.44 -7.56 15.80
CA LEU A 131 17.44 -7.06 14.43
C LEU A 131 16.26 -7.63 13.63
N ALA A 132 15.92 -8.91 13.85
CA ALA A 132 14.75 -9.55 13.24
C ALA A 132 13.45 -8.84 13.67
N ASP A 133 13.31 -8.49 14.95
CA ASP A 133 12.18 -7.73 15.48
C ASP A 133 12.05 -6.35 14.82
N LYS A 134 13.18 -5.63 14.68
CA LYS A 134 13.22 -4.33 13.98
C LYS A 134 12.77 -4.45 12.51
N VAL A 135 13.26 -5.46 11.78
CA VAL A 135 12.88 -5.67 10.37
C VAL A 135 11.39 -6.04 10.26
N ALA A 136 10.88 -6.90 11.14
CA ALA A 136 9.47 -7.28 11.16
C ALA A 136 8.55 -6.10 11.50
N MET A 137 8.96 -5.21 12.41
CA MET A 137 8.23 -3.99 12.74
C MET A 137 8.13 -3.04 11.53
N LEU A 138 9.24 -2.83 10.81
CA LEU A 138 9.24 -2.01 9.59
C LEU A 138 8.36 -2.63 8.49
N ALA A 139 8.38 -3.96 8.36
CA ALA A 139 7.52 -4.66 7.41
C ALA A 139 6.04 -4.48 7.74
N GLU A 140 5.69 -4.60 9.03
CA GLU A 140 4.32 -4.39 9.51
C GLU A 140 3.85 -2.95 9.30
N GLU A 141 4.70 -1.95 9.60
CA GLU A 141 4.40 -0.54 9.35
C GLU A 141 4.14 -0.27 7.86
N LYS A 142 5.01 -0.78 6.98
CA LYS A 142 4.87 -0.63 5.54
C LYS A 142 3.60 -1.32 5.00
N LEU A 143 3.24 -2.49 5.53
CA LEU A 143 1.99 -3.18 5.18
C LEU A 143 0.75 -2.38 5.63
N ARG A 144 0.79 -1.77 6.83
CA ARG A 144 -0.27 -0.88 7.31
C ARG A 144 -0.43 0.35 6.44
N ASP A 145 0.66 1.00 6.06
CA ASP A 145 0.62 2.22 5.23
C ASP A 145 0.08 1.96 3.82
N LEU A 146 0.35 0.78 3.26
CA LEU A 146 -0.21 0.36 1.97
C LEU A 146 -1.69 -0.01 2.04
N ASN A 147 -2.29 -0.09 3.24
CA ASN A 147 -3.70 -0.45 3.48
C ASN A 147 -4.11 -1.76 2.76
N ILE A 148 -3.26 -2.79 2.84
CA ILE A 148 -3.51 -4.07 2.20
C ILE A 148 -4.36 -4.97 3.11
N GLU A 149 -5.49 -5.44 2.60
CA GLU A 149 -6.41 -6.31 3.36
C GLU A 149 -6.05 -7.81 3.24
N TYR A 150 -5.40 -8.21 2.15
CA TYR A 150 -5.03 -9.60 1.88
C TYR A 150 -3.68 -9.70 1.19
N LEU A 151 -2.78 -10.56 1.70
CA LEU A 151 -1.49 -10.83 1.09
C LEU A 151 -1.17 -12.32 1.10
N THR A 152 -0.17 -12.71 0.31
CA THR A 152 0.40 -14.06 0.38
C THR A 152 1.72 -14.02 1.13
N ALA A 153 2.05 -15.09 1.86
CA ALA A 153 3.34 -15.22 2.54
C ALA A 153 4.54 -15.02 1.57
N PRO A 154 4.48 -15.46 0.30
CA PRO A 154 5.46 -15.08 -0.70
C PRO A 154 5.70 -13.60 -0.88
N LEU A 155 4.65 -12.81 -0.97
CA LEU A 155 4.77 -11.36 -1.19
C LEU A 155 5.25 -10.62 0.07
N ILE A 156 4.89 -11.11 1.27
CA ILE A 156 5.45 -10.61 2.53
C ILE A 156 6.97 -10.83 2.54
N ARG A 157 7.43 -12.00 2.09
CA ARG A 157 8.87 -12.29 2.01
C ARG A 157 9.60 -11.34 1.07
N GLU A 158 9.02 -11.02 -0.09
CA GLU A 158 9.64 -10.04 -1.00
C GLU A 158 9.75 -8.66 -0.35
N LEU A 159 8.70 -8.21 0.34
CA LEU A 159 8.74 -6.95 1.09
C LEU A 159 9.85 -6.93 2.14
N VAL A 160 9.98 -8.02 2.90
CA VAL A 160 11.03 -8.18 3.91
C VAL A 160 12.42 -8.16 3.27
N ASN A 161 12.61 -8.82 2.13
CA ASN A 161 13.85 -8.79 1.38
C ASN A 161 14.23 -7.37 0.94
N THR A 162 13.25 -6.56 0.48
CA THR A 162 13.49 -5.15 0.17
C THR A 162 13.97 -4.36 1.39
N ILE A 163 13.33 -4.57 2.55
CA ILE A 163 13.74 -3.88 3.80
C ILE A 163 15.15 -4.28 4.23
N LEU A 164 15.54 -5.54 4.04
CA LEU A 164 16.92 -5.98 4.30
C LEU A 164 17.91 -5.26 3.38
N ILE A 165 17.59 -5.06 2.11
CA ILE A 165 18.44 -4.29 1.18
C ILE A 165 18.52 -2.83 1.62
N ASP A 166 17.39 -2.20 1.96
CA ASP A 166 17.33 -0.80 2.43
C ASP A 166 18.20 -0.57 3.67
N LEU A 167 18.34 -1.59 4.53
CA LEU A 167 19.18 -1.57 5.74
C LEU A 167 20.64 -2.01 5.50
N GLN A 168 21.04 -2.24 4.24
CA GLN A 168 22.38 -2.75 3.87
C GLN A 168 22.69 -4.13 4.50
N LEU A 169 21.66 -4.97 4.66
CA LEU A 169 21.70 -6.30 5.26
C LEU A 169 21.66 -7.42 4.21
N GLU A 170 22.35 -7.22 3.10
CA GLU A 170 22.39 -8.16 1.96
C GLU A 170 22.90 -9.56 2.36
N LYS A 171 23.77 -9.63 3.36
CA LYS A 171 24.24 -10.88 3.97
C LYS A 171 23.14 -11.72 4.65
N TYR A 172 21.93 -11.20 4.82
CA TYR A 172 20.79 -11.97 5.31
C TYR A 172 19.76 -12.18 4.21
N ARG A 173 19.62 -11.22 3.28
CA ARG A 173 18.69 -11.30 2.15
C ARG A 173 18.93 -12.54 1.28
N HIS A 174 20.17 -12.89 0.96
CA HIS A 174 20.45 -14.04 0.09
C HIS A 174 19.96 -15.37 0.68
N LYS A 175 19.95 -15.53 2.00
CA LYS A 175 19.43 -16.72 2.69
C LYS A 175 17.91 -16.87 2.61
N LEU A 176 17.22 -15.79 2.26
CA LEU A 176 15.76 -15.74 2.09
C LEU A 176 15.36 -15.77 0.61
N THR A 177 16.33 -15.87 -0.30
CA THR A 177 16.07 -16.03 -1.74
C THR A 177 15.34 -17.34 -1.99
N ARG A 178 14.37 -17.31 -2.89
CA ARG A 178 13.71 -18.52 -3.38
C ARG A 178 14.51 -19.11 -4.53
N VAL A 179 14.73 -20.42 -4.46
CA VAL A 179 15.29 -21.21 -5.56
C VAL A 179 14.17 -21.85 -6.38
N GLY A 180 14.33 -21.90 -7.69
CA GLY A 180 13.34 -22.45 -8.62
C GLY A 180 13.21 -21.61 -9.89
N LEU A 181 12.07 -21.73 -10.55
CA LEU A 181 11.81 -21.08 -11.83
C LEU A 181 10.81 -19.92 -11.69
N PRO A 182 11.01 -18.82 -12.44
CA PRO A 182 9.96 -17.86 -12.70
C PRO A 182 8.70 -18.53 -13.25
N LEU A 183 7.52 -18.00 -12.88
CA LEU A 183 6.23 -18.55 -13.32
C LEU A 183 6.11 -18.61 -14.86
N TYR A 184 6.65 -17.61 -15.55
CA TYR A 184 6.65 -17.55 -17.00
C TYR A 184 7.45 -18.70 -17.63
N ASP A 185 8.65 -18.97 -17.11
CA ASP A 185 9.53 -20.03 -17.61
C ASP A 185 8.91 -21.40 -17.37
N LEU A 186 8.33 -21.62 -16.19
CA LEU A 186 7.57 -22.85 -15.91
C LEU A 186 6.40 -23.03 -16.88
N LYS A 187 5.67 -21.95 -17.21
CA LYS A 187 4.59 -21.99 -18.21
C LYS A 187 5.11 -22.35 -19.60
N GLN A 188 6.26 -21.83 -20.01
CA GLN A 188 6.90 -22.20 -21.27
C GLN A 188 7.31 -23.68 -21.28
N LEU A 189 7.92 -24.17 -20.20
CA LEU A 189 8.30 -25.58 -20.06
C LEU A 189 7.09 -26.51 -20.17
N ILE A 190 6.00 -26.21 -19.47
CA ILE A 190 4.76 -26.99 -19.55
C ILE A 190 4.20 -26.99 -20.99
N THR A 191 4.20 -25.84 -21.65
CA THR A 191 3.70 -25.71 -23.03
C THR A 191 4.55 -26.53 -24.02
N GLN A 192 5.88 -26.48 -23.87
CA GLN A 192 6.81 -27.24 -24.71
C GLN A 192 6.65 -28.74 -24.49
N ALA A 193 6.62 -29.19 -23.23
CA ALA A 193 6.43 -30.59 -22.88
C ALA A 193 5.11 -31.15 -23.39
N SER A 194 4.04 -30.34 -23.36
CA SER A 194 2.75 -30.71 -23.95
C SER A 194 2.83 -30.87 -25.47
N ARG A 195 3.51 -29.97 -26.19
CA ARG A 195 3.70 -30.06 -27.66
C ARG A 195 4.55 -31.25 -28.07
N SER A 196 5.58 -31.57 -27.30
CA SER A 196 6.50 -32.67 -27.58
C SER A 196 6.07 -34.00 -26.98
N ASN A 197 4.94 -34.05 -26.26
CA ASN A 197 4.44 -35.20 -25.51
C ASN A 197 5.48 -35.80 -24.53
N THR A 198 6.23 -34.94 -23.85
CA THR A 198 7.32 -35.31 -22.92
C THR A 198 7.11 -34.72 -21.52
N PRO A 199 6.04 -35.09 -20.80
CA PRO A 199 5.71 -34.50 -19.50
C PRO A 199 6.82 -34.65 -18.43
N HIS A 200 7.59 -35.75 -18.47
CA HIS A 200 8.72 -35.97 -17.57
C HIS A 200 9.84 -34.91 -17.70
N SER A 201 9.95 -34.25 -18.86
CA SER A 201 10.95 -33.19 -19.07
C SER A 201 10.72 -31.97 -18.18
N ILE A 202 9.47 -31.73 -17.73
CA ILE A 202 9.13 -30.64 -16.82
C ILE A 202 9.82 -30.87 -15.47
N LEU A 203 9.70 -32.08 -14.92
CA LEU A 203 10.31 -32.42 -13.63
C LEU A 203 11.83 -32.31 -13.70
N PHE A 204 12.44 -32.83 -14.77
CA PHE A 204 13.89 -32.79 -14.95
C PHE A 204 14.39 -31.34 -14.99
N LYS A 205 13.84 -30.50 -15.88
CA LYS A 205 14.28 -29.11 -16.05
C LYS A 205 13.99 -28.23 -14.84
N ALA A 206 12.84 -28.43 -14.18
CA ALA A 206 12.51 -27.69 -12.96
C ALA A 206 13.44 -28.06 -11.80
N SER A 207 13.78 -29.34 -11.67
CA SER A 207 14.72 -29.82 -10.65
C SER A 207 16.14 -29.32 -10.93
N GLU A 208 16.57 -29.41 -12.19
CA GLU A 208 17.87 -28.90 -12.65
C GLU A 208 18.02 -27.41 -12.31
N SER A 209 17.03 -26.58 -12.65
CA SER A 209 17.06 -25.15 -12.32
C SER A 209 17.10 -24.90 -10.82
N ALA A 210 16.23 -25.55 -10.03
CA ALA A 210 16.20 -25.34 -8.58
C ALA A 210 17.52 -25.75 -7.89
N VAL A 211 18.11 -26.87 -8.29
CA VAL A 211 19.39 -27.35 -7.76
C VAL A 211 20.54 -26.45 -8.20
N THR A 212 20.53 -25.98 -9.44
CA THR A 212 21.55 -25.05 -9.97
C THR A 212 21.53 -23.74 -9.18
N GLU A 213 20.37 -23.12 -9.01
CA GLU A 213 20.20 -21.88 -8.23
C GLU A 213 20.67 -22.06 -6.78
N TYR A 214 20.28 -23.16 -6.13
CA TYR A 214 20.75 -23.46 -4.78
C TYR A 214 22.28 -23.58 -4.72
N THR A 215 22.89 -24.28 -5.67
CA THR A 215 24.33 -24.51 -5.71
C THR A 215 25.10 -23.21 -5.89
N ILE A 216 24.61 -22.32 -6.76
CA ILE A 216 25.18 -20.99 -6.97
C ILE A 216 25.14 -20.16 -5.69
N LEU A 217 24.00 -20.19 -4.96
CA LEU A 217 23.81 -19.37 -3.77
C LEU A 217 24.54 -19.89 -2.52
N GLU A 218 24.62 -21.20 -2.32
CA GLU A 218 25.12 -21.80 -1.08
C GLU A 218 26.51 -22.43 -1.20
N SER A 219 26.89 -22.93 -2.39
CA SER A 219 28.08 -23.77 -2.55
C SER A 219 29.25 -23.10 -3.27
N LEU A 220 29.00 -22.06 -4.07
CA LEU A 220 30.05 -21.34 -4.79
C LEU A 220 30.54 -20.10 -4.01
N PRO A 221 31.86 -19.80 -4.05
CA PRO A 221 32.36 -18.53 -3.53
C PRO A 221 31.76 -17.35 -4.32
N ARG A 222 31.45 -16.26 -3.61
CA ARG A 222 30.74 -15.11 -4.20
C ARG A 222 31.48 -14.46 -5.35
N GLU A 223 32.82 -14.50 -5.34
CA GLU A 223 33.62 -13.92 -6.43
C GLU A 223 33.41 -14.64 -7.77
N VAL A 224 32.75 -15.80 -7.77
CA VAL A 224 32.51 -16.63 -8.95
C VAL A 224 31.02 -16.76 -9.30
N SER A 225 30.12 -16.35 -8.41
CA SER A 225 28.67 -16.45 -8.58
C SER A 225 28.00 -15.16 -9.08
N ASP A 226 28.59 -14.00 -8.78
CA ASP A 226 28.11 -12.65 -9.14
C ASP A 226 28.95 -12.04 -10.29
#